data_AF-A0A5C0SS64-F1
#
_entry.id   AF-A0A5C0SS64-F1
#
_cell.length_a   1.000
_cell.length_b   1.000
_cell.length_c   1.000
_cell.angle_alpha   90.00
_cell.angle_beta   90.00
_cell.angle_gamma   90.00
#
_symmetry.space_group_name_H-M   'P 1'
#
loop_
_entity.id
_entity.type
_entity.pdbx_description
1 polymer ?
#
loop_
_entity_poly.entity_id
_entity_poly.type
_entity_poly.pdbx_seq_one_letter_code
_entity_poly.pdbx_strand_id
1 'polypeptide(L)'
;MKGIKGFALALAMLLLGSVIPLGLAESNNNTGSYTGVAMDNSTREMVIAGQLIDQLQRLSKFAEDKIEPIKDKLPENSTILTHYELAEDYKEKAVSEYEAGDYYNSILDSLTAMHHYKVALSALNEAKEKVQDVRERIKMEIERMTEYFRFVEKTIRLAGNQGIDVSNLTALYNETRDAYKVVLDDLKAGDYEKAKADYEVAKEKKALLDEELRKVREELAYANAEEIVKDFLIKGEKGMEIAQKAIEVGEQNGYNVTELQERLDAFSEVYSHVKALADEGKWEDALTVMKDNRETIVEFHNAVEFVLRKVRERELDEKLKDVRAFLREMNDRIQKDAKALRELKSRGVDTTRAEVQLKVAAQELRIGVELLKAKKPLQAKAHFAIALDMLHKVDEFILAHS
;
A
#
# COMPACT_ATOMS: atom_id res chain seq x y z
N MET A 1 -0.10 33.18 -18.95
CA MET A 1 0.18 32.62 -17.60
C MET A 1 -1.09 32.00 -17.01
N LYS A 2 -1.57 30.86 -17.55
CA LYS A 2 -2.87 30.25 -17.14
C LYS A 2 -2.80 28.74 -16.81
N GLY A 3 -1.61 28.18 -16.59
CA GLY A 3 -1.43 26.74 -16.29
C GLY A 3 -0.90 26.42 -14.89
N ILE A 4 -0.74 27.42 -14.02
CA ILE A 4 0.05 27.31 -12.78
C ILE A 4 -0.84 26.93 -11.56
N LYS A 5 -2.13 27.29 -11.55
CA LYS A 5 -3.04 27.04 -10.40
C LYS A 5 -3.34 25.57 -10.05
N GLY A 6 -3.23 24.65 -11.02
CA GLY A 6 -3.36 23.20 -10.76
C GLY A 6 -2.06 22.55 -10.27
N PHE A 7 -0.94 23.28 -10.36
CA PHE A 7 0.42 22.79 -10.18
C PHE A 7 0.86 22.83 -8.71
N ALA A 8 0.64 23.94 -8.00
CA ALA A 8 0.96 24.09 -6.58
C ALA A 8 0.27 23.05 -5.69
N LEU A 9 -0.97 22.67 -6.03
CA LEU A 9 -1.76 21.75 -5.23
C LEU A 9 -1.31 20.28 -5.37
N ALA A 10 -0.72 19.91 -6.52
CA ALA A 10 -0.07 18.62 -6.71
C ALA A 10 1.24 18.53 -5.91
N LEU A 11 2.00 19.63 -5.83
CA LEU A 11 3.22 19.76 -5.02
C LEU A 11 2.93 19.66 -3.51
N ALA A 12 1.83 20.26 -3.03
CA ALA A 12 1.41 20.19 -1.62
C ALA A 12 1.01 18.76 -1.20
N MET A 13 0.26 18.02 -2.02
CA MET A 13 -0.10 16.62 -1.72
C MET A 13 1.11 15.68 -1.75
N LEU A 14 2.08 15.97 -2.62
CA LEU A 14 3.29 15.19 -2.75
C LEU A 14 4.20 15.29 -1.51
N LEU A 15 4.14 16.39 -0.76
CA LEU A 15 4.93 16.59 0.47
C LEU A 15 4.30 15.93 1.71
N LEU A 16 3.03 15.51 1.65
CA LEU A 16 2.24 15.08 2.81
C LEU A 16 1.70 13.63 2.75
N GLY A 17 1.73 12.96 1.60
CA GLY A 17 1.06 11.67 1.42
C GLY A 17 2.00 10.45 1.40
N SER A 18 2.28 9.84 2.54
CA SER A 18 2.94 8.51 2.57
C SER A 18 2.65 7.69 3.83
N VAL A 19 1.43 7.15 4.02
CA VAL A 19 1.23 5.92 4.82
C VAL A 19 -0.12 5.28 4.49
N ILE A 20 -0.16 4.14 3.77
CA ILE A 20 -1.12 3.03 4.05
C ILE A 20 -0.50 1.71 3.54
N PRO A 21 -0.17 0.74 4.42
CA PRO A 21 0.02 -0.66 4.05
C PRO A 21 -1.31 -1.42 4.15
N LEU A 22 -1.64 -2.16 3.09
CA LEU A 22 -2.75 -3.11 3.02
C LEU A 22 -2.22 -4.54 3.22
N GLY A 23 -2.84 -5.32 4.11
CA GLY A 23 -2.68 -6.77 4.11
C GLY A 23 -3.24 -7.46 5.37
N LEU A 24 -4.30 -8.26 5.21
CA LEU A 24 -4.72 -9.30 6.16
C LEU A 24 -5.42 -10.46 5.45
N ALA A 25 -5.34 -11.63 6.10
CA ALA A 25 -5.98 -12.94 5.90
C ALA A 25 -5.26 -13.91 4.93
N GLU A 26 -5.11 -15.21 5.19
CA GLU A 26 -5.98 -16.13 5.94
C GLU A 26 -5.24 -17.45 6.32
N SER A 27 -5.81 -18.24 7.24
CA SER A 27 -5.32 -19.54 7.78
C SER A 27 -6.41 -20.60 7.63
N ASN A 28 -6.07 -21.88 7.35
CA ASN A 28 -6.52 -23.03 8.18
C ASN A 28 -6.03 -24.43 7.77
N ASN A 29 -5.91 -25.28 8.81
CA ASN A 29 -5.58 -26.71 8.89
C ASN A 29 -6.76 -27.65 8.54
N ASN A 30 -6.49 -28.93 8.20
CA ASN A 30 -6.72 -30.10 9.09
C ASN A 30 -6.39 -31.50 8.50
N THR A 31 -6.00 -32.41 9.40
CA THR A 31 -5.66 -33.85 9.27
C THR A 31 -6.85 -34.81 9.44
N GLY A 32 -6.71 -36.07 9.00
CA GLY A 32 -7.60 -37.20 9.35
C GLY A 32 -7.00 -38.59 9.08
N SER A 33 -7.15 -39.50 10.07
CA SER A 33 -6.49 -40.80 10.29
C SER A 33 -7.24 -42.01 9.73
N TYR A 34 -6.56 -43.16 9.54
CA TYR A 34 -7.13 -44.46 9.13
C TYR A 34 -6.87 -45.57 10.18
N THR A 35 -7.75 -46.57 10.28
CA THR A 35 -7.78 -47.64 11.30
C THR A 35 -7.62 -49.07 10.72
N GLY A 36 -6.78 -49.89 11.36
CA GLY A 36 -7.10 -51.25 11.86
C GLY A 36 -6.97 -52.49 10.95
N VAL A 37 -6.26 -53.53 11.46
CA VAL A 37 -6.64 -54.96 11.69
C VAL A 37 -5.41 -55.88 11.61
N ALA A 38 -5.35 -56.95 12.42
CA ALA A 38 -4.12 -57.61 12.87
C ALA A 38 -4.07 -59.16 12.57
N MET A 39 -2.93 -59.70 12.06
CA MET A 39 -2.50 -61.12 11.71
C MET A 39 -1.59 -61.92 12.75
N ASP A 40 -0.97 -63.09 12.57
CA ASP A 40 -0.06 -63.67 13.63
C ASP A 40 1.32 -62.96 13.71
N ASN A 41 1.95 -62.73 14.88
CA ASN A 41 3.02 -61.72 15.06
C ASN A 41 4.21 -61.84 14.07
N SER A 42 4.76 -63.02 13.85
CA SER A 42 5.88 -63.24 12.89
C SER A 42 5.44 -63.16 11.42
N THR A 43 4.22 -63.60 11.11
CA THR A 43 3.63 -63.47 9.76
C THR A 43 3.15 -62.03 9.50
N ARG A 44 2.71 -61.31 10.54
CA ARG A 44 2.42 -59.86 10.49
C ARG A 44 3.72 -59.13 10.19
N GLU A 45 4.77 -59.42 10.95
CA GLU A 45 6.05 -58.73 10.84
C GLU A 45 6.64 -58.92 9.44
N MET A 46 6.64 -60.15 8.90
CA MET A 46 7.08 -60.39 7.52
C MET A 46 6.23 -59.62 6.49
N VAL A 47 4.90 -59.65 6.60
CA VAL A 47 4.01 -58.95 5.66
C VAL A 47 4.17 -57.43 5.76
N ILE A 48 4.29 -56.90 6.99
CA ILE A 48 4.49 -55.47 7.26
C ILE A 48 5.86 -55.03 6.76
N ALA A 49 6.93 -55.78 7.05
CA ALA A 49 8.27 -55.50 6.58
C ALA A 49 8.31 -55.47 5.04
N GLY A 50 7.72 -56.47 4.37
CA GLY A 50 7.68 -56.51 2.90
C GLY A 50 6.92 -55.33 2.29
N GLN A 51 5.81 -54.91 2.89
CA GLN A 51 5.07 -53.71 2.46
C GLN A 51 5.86 -52.42 2.68
N LEU A 52 6.57 -52.31 3.80
CA LEU A 52 7.40 -51.16 4.11
C LEU A 52 8.60 -51.07 3.15
N ILE A 53 9.22 -52.18 2.79
CA ILE A 53 10.32 -52.19 1.81
C ILE A 53 9.84 -51.72 0.43
N ASP A 54 8.69 -52.17 -0.09
CA ASP A 54 8.14 -51.67 -1.37
C ASP A 54 7.86 -50.16 -1.32
N GLN A 55 7.27 -49.68 -0.23
CA GLN A 55 7.03 -48.25 -0.02
C GLN A 55 8.34 -47.46 0.08
N LEU A 56 9.34 -48.01 0.75
CA LEU A 56 10.64 -47.38 0.95
C LEU A 56 11.41 -47.26 -0.36
N GLN A 57 11.37 -48.28 -1.22
CA GLN A 57 11.98 -48.25 -2.55
C GLN A 57 11.34 -47.16 -3.44
N ARG A 58 10.00 -47.03 -3.41
CA ARG A 58 9.31 -45.96 -4.14
C ARG A 58 9.64 -44.57 -3.60
N LEU A 59 9.73 -44.43 -2.27
CA LEU A 59 10.06 -43.17 -1.62
C LEU A 59 11.51 -42.76 -1.89
N SER A 60 12.46 -43.70 -1.84
CA SER A 60 13.86 -43.47 -2.17
C SER A 60 14.02 -43.01 -3.61
N LYS A 61 13.37 -43.67 -4.57
CA LYS A 61 13.37 -43.22 -5.97
C LYS A 61 12.80 -41.81 -6.13
N PHE A 62 11.69 -41.52 -5.45
CA PHE A 62 11.11 -40.17 -5.47
C PHE A 62 12.05 -39.12 -4.84
N ALA A 63 12.77 -39.48 -3.77
CA ALA A 63 13.74 -38.62 -3.13
C ALA A 63 14.97 -38.37 -4.01
N GLU A 64 15.51 -39.42 -4.63
CA GLU A 64 16.59 -39.38 -5.62
C GLU A 64 16.24 -38.43 -6.78
N ASP A 65 15.06 -38.60 -7.39
CA ASP A 65 14.55 -37.73 -8.47
C ASP A 65 14.45 -36.24 -8.07
N LYS A 66 14.38 -35.94 -6.78
CA LYS A 66 14.18 -34.57 -6.25
C LYS A 66 15.43 -33.94 -5.64
N ILE A 67 16.31 -34.75 -5.06
CA ILE A 67 17.47 -34.29 -4.27
C ILE A 67 18.76 -34.41 -5.08
N GLU A 68 18.95 -35.48 -5.85
CA GLU A 68 20.18 -35.69 -6.63
C GLU A 68 20.46 -34.53 -7.63
N PRO A 69 19.47 -33.95 -8.33
CA PRO A 69 19.71 -32.82 -9.24
C PRO A 69 20.21 -31.52 -8.58
N ILE A 70 20.09 -31.41 -7.24
CA ILE A 70 20.45 -30.21 -6.49
C ILE A 70 21.54 -30.45 -5.44
N LYS A 71 22.03 -31.69 -5.33
CA LYS A 71 22.99 -32.14 -4.31
C LYS A 71 24.25 -31.28 -4.25
N ASP A 72 24.86 -31.00 -5.39
CA ASP A 72 26.08 -30.19 -5.52
C ASP A 72 25.89 -28.70 -5.16
N LYS A 73 24.63 -28.26 -5.01
CA LYS A 73 24.27 -26.88 -4.67
C LYS A 73 23.90 -26.72 -3.20
N LEU A 74 23.79 -27.82 -2.46
CA LEU A 74 23.45 -27.81 -1.04
C LEU A 74 24.74 -27.73 -0.22
N PRO A 75 24.77 -26.95 0.88
CA PRO A 75 25.89 -26.94 1.81
C PRO A 75 26.16 -28.36 2.34
N GLU A 76 27.42 -28.73 2.55
CA GLU A 76 27.83 -30.06 3.04
C GLU A 76 27.12 -30.47 4.35
N ASN A 77 26.77 -29.51 5.21
CA ASN A 77 26.04 -29.74 6.47
C ASN A 77 24.54 -29.46 6.38
N SER A 78 23.96 -29.47 5.17
CA SER A 78 22.54 -29.16 5.01
C SER A 78 21.66 -30.25 5.62
N THR A 79 20.63 -29.82 6.34
CA THR A 79 19.63 -30.72 6.93
C THR A 79 18.99 -31.64 5.89
N ILE A 80 18.91 -31.20 4.63
CA ILE A 80 18.42 -31.99 3.50
C ILE A 80 19.39 -33.14 3.20
N LEU A 81 20.69 -32.87 3.02
CA LEU A 81 21.69 -33.89 2.70
C LEU A 81 21.89 -34.86 3.87
N THR A 82 22.03 -34.35 5.10
CA THR A 82 22.22 -35.20 6.29
C THR A 82 21.08 -36.20 6.47
N HIS A 83 19.83 -35.77 6.30
CA HIS A 83 18.70 -36.68 6.40
C HIS A 83 18.52 -37.56 5.17
N TYR A 84 18.91 -37.11 3.97
CA TYR A 84 18.89 -37.96 2.78
C TYR A 84 19.90 -39.11 2.91
N GLU A 85 21.14 -38.84 3.33
CA GLU A 85 22.18 -39.86 3.55
C GLU A 85 21.77 -40.86 4.63
N LEU A 86 21.27 -40.38 5.79
CA LEU A 86 20.75 -41.26 6.84
C LEU A 86 19.59 -42.14 6.33
N ALA A 87 18.73 -41.61 5.47
CA ALA A 87 17.62 -42.38 4.90
C ALA A 87 18.09 -43.49 3.95
N GLU A 88 19.15 -43.24 3.18
CA GLU A 88 19.76 -44.23 2.29
C GLU A 88 20.48 -45.33 3.12
N ASP A 89 21.22 -44.97 4.17
CA ASP A 89 21.87 -45.90 5.09
C ASP A 89 20.87 -46.86 5.78
N TYR A 90 19.79 -46.30 6.33
CA TYR A 90 18.75 -47.10 6.99
C TYR A 90 17.94 -47.93 5.99
N LYS A 91 17.78 -47.48 4.75
CA LYS A 91 17.17 -48.30 3.68
C LYS A 91 18.00 -49.52 3.39
N GLU A 92 19.31 -49.37 3.24
CA GLU A 92 20.21 -50.49 2.94
C GLU A 92 20.17 -51.55 4.06
N LYS A 93 20.19 -51.10 5.32
CA LYS A 93 20.01 -51.98 6.50
C LYS A 93 18.67 -52.70 6.49
N ALA A 94 17.57 -51.98 6.30
CA ALA A 94 16.24 -52.54 6.31
C ALA A 94 16.03 -53.63 5.24
N VAL A 95 16.60 -53.45 4.04
CA VAL A 95 16.58 -54.44 2.96
C VAL A 95 17.39 -55.67 3.34
N SER A 96 18.61 -55.47 3.85
CA SER A 96 19.48 -56.58 4.28
C SER A 96 18.87 -57.40 5.42
N GLU A 97 18.20 -56.76 6.39
CA GLU A 97 17.54 -57.41 7.51
C GLU A 97 16.30 -58.20 7.06
N TYR A 98 15.54 -57.66 6.09
CA TYR A 98 14.41 -58.36 5.47
C TYR A 98 14.87 -59.65 4.78
N GLU A 99 15.94 -59.58 3.99
CA GLU A 99 16.51 -60.73 3.27
C GLU A 99 17.11 -61.78 4.23
N ALA A 100 17.61 -61.35 5.39
CA ALA A 100 18.11 -62.22 6.45
C ALA A 100 16.99 -62.84 7.32
N GLY A 101 15.73 -62.45 7.11
CA GLY A 101 14.57 -62.91 7.89
C GLY A 101 14.40 -62.22 9.25
N ASP A 102 15.11 -61.12 9.49
CA ASP A 102 14.99 -60.27 10.68
C ASP A 102 13.92 -59.18 10.44
N TYR A 103 12.67 -59.62 10.37
CA TYR A 103 11.55 -58.76 10.00
C TYR A 103 11.29 -57.64 11.02
N TYR A 104 11.59 -57.86 12.30
CA TYR A 104 11.38 -56.85 13.35
C TYR A 104 12.32 -55.66 13.17
N ASN A 105 13.62 -55.90 12.99
CA ASN A 105 14.58 -54.83 12.74
C ASN A 105 14.33 -54.17 11.37
N SER A 106 13.99 -54.97 10.35
CA SER A 106 13.63 -54.45 9.03
C SER A 106 12.47 -53.44 9.07
N ILE A 107 11.45 -53.66 9.92
CA ILE A 107 10.35 -52.71 10.13
C ILE A 107 10.86 -51.42 10.77
N LEU A 108 11.68 -51.52 11.82
CA LEU A 108 12.21 -50.36 12.54
C LEU A 108 13.10 -49.50 11.64
N ASP A 109 14.01 -50.12 10.91
CA ASP A 109 14.92 -49.42 10.00
C ASP A 109 14.19 -48.87 8.78
N SER A 110 13.16 -49.57 8.27
CA SER A 110 12.30 -49.03 7.20
C SER A 110 11.54 -47.78 7.64
N LEU A 111 10.94 -47.79 8.84
CA LEU A 111 10.22 -46.62 9.37
C LEU A 111 11.19 -45.46 9.65
N THR A 112 12.40 -45.76 10.12
CA THR A 112 13.45 -44.76 10.37
C THR A 112 13.92 -44.12 9.06
N ALA A 113 14.15 -44.91 8.02
CA ALA A 113 14.47 -44.42 6.69
C ALA A 113 13.35 -43.54 6.10
N MET A 114 12.09 -43.98 6.19
CA MET A 114 10.94 -43.18 5.74
C MET A 114 10.80 -41.84 6.49
N HIS A 115 11.07 -41.84 7.80
CA HIS A 115 11.10 -40.61 8.60
C HIS A 115 12.14 -39.63 8.05
N HIS A 116 13.37 -40.10 7.81
CA HIS A 116 14.44 -39.27 7.30
C HIS A 116 14.19 -38.77 5.87
N TYR A 117 13.66 -39.61 4.96
CA TYR A 117 13.20 -39.13 3.64
C TYR A 117 12.11 -38.06 3.75
N LYS A 118 11.15 -38.23 4.66
CA LYS A 118 10.10 -37.22 4.89
C LYS A 118 10.68 -35.90 5.35
N VAL A 119 11.63 -35.91 6.29
CA VAL A 119 12.29 -34.69 6.79
C VAL A 119 13.07 -34.01 5.66
N ALA A 120 13.85 -34.76 4.87
CA ALA A 120 14.60 -34.21 3.74
C ALA A 120 13.68 -33.59 2.66
N LEU A 121 12.58 -34.27 2.33
CA LEU A 121 11.62 -33.80 1.32
C LEU A 121 10.75 -32.63 1.82
N SER A 122 10.39 -32.60 3.11
CA SER A 122 9.69 -31.47 3.72
C SER A 122 10.58 -30.22 3.75
N ALA A 123 11.84 -30.35 4.15
CA ALA A 123 12.79 -29.24 4.11
C ALA A 123 13.02 -28.72 2.67
N LEU A 124 13.00 -29.61 1.68
CA LEU A 124 13.07 -29.25 0.27
C LEU A 124 11.82 -28.47 -0.20
N ASN A 125 10.63 -28.86 0.24
CA ASN A 125 9.38 -28.17 -0.08
C ASN A 125 9.29 -26.80 0.59
N GLU A 126 9.67 -26.68 1.87
CA GLU A 126 9.73 -25.39 2.57
C GLU A 126 10.71 -24.40 1.93
N ALA A 127 11.86 -24.89 1.44
CA ALA A 127 12.81 -24.07 0.69
C ALA A 127 12.21 -23.57 -0.64
N LYS A 128 11.45 -24.40 -1.35
CA LYS A 128 10.77 -24.02 -2.60
C LYS A 128 9.62 -23.03 -2.37
N GLU A 129 8.83 -23.19 -1.31
CA GLU A 129 7.76 -22.26 -0.95
C GLU A 129 8.31 -20.88 -0.54
N LYS A 130 9.41 -20.83 0.22
CA LYS A 130 10.09 -19.57 0.56
C LYS A 130 10.64 -18.84 -0.67
N VAL A 131 11.18 -19.57 -1.65
CA VAL A 131 11.67 -18.99 -2.91
C VAL A 131 10.51 -18.47 -3.79
N GLN A 132 9.37 -19.16 -3.80
CA GLN A 132 8.16 -18.68 -4.49
C GLN A 132 7.58 -17.41 -3.85
N ASP A 133 7.49 -17.34 -2.52
CA ASP A 133 7.03 -16.13 -1.81
C ASP A 133 7.95 -14.92 -2.07
N VAL A 134 9.26 -15.12 -2.04
CA VAL A 134 10.24 -14.06 -2.33
C VAL A 134 10.16 -13.63 -3.80
N ARG A 135 10.00 -14.57 -4.74
CA ARG A 135 9.84 -14.26 -6.17
C ARG A 135 8.60 -13.42 -6.44
N GLU A 136 7.46 -13.79 -5.86
CA GLU A 136 6.22 -13.02 -5.98
C GLU A 136 6.35 -11.66 -5.33
N ARG A 137 7.02 -11.58 -4.17
CA ARG A 137 7.30 -10.30 -3.49
C ARG A 137 8.14 -9.35 -4.33
N ILE A 138 9.27 -9.82 -4.86
CA ILE A 138 10.14 -9.00 -5.72
C ILE A 138 9.36 -8.57 -6.98
N LYS A 139 8.59 -9.47 -7.59
CA LYS A 139 7.78 -9.13 -8.77
C LYS A 139 6.73 -8.06 -8.45
N MET A 140 5.99 -8.19 -7.34
CA MET A 140 5.01 -7.20 -6.90
C MET A 140 5.65 -5.84 -6.60
N GLU A 141 6.83 -5.82 -5.98
CA GLU A 141 7.57 -4.58 -5.71
C GLU A 141 8.01 -3.90 -7.00
N ILE A 142 8.46 -4.66 -8.01
CA ILE A 142 8.81 -4.11 -9.33
C ILE A 142 7.59 -3.58 -10.08
N GLU A 143 6.43 -4.24 -9.98
CA GLU A 143 5.20 -3.71 -10.58
C GLU A 143 4.83 -2.34 -10.00
N ARG A 144 4.97 -2.16 -8.67
CA ARG A 144 4.78 -0.85 -8.00
C ARG A 144 5.76 0.22 -8.48
N MET A 145 6.97 -0.17 -8.89
CA MET A 145 7.99 0.79 -9.39
C MET A 145 7.57 1.48 -10.68
N THR A 146 6.65 0.91 -11.46
CA THR A 146 6.17 1.54 -12.70
C THR A 146 5.51 2.89 -12.44
N GLU A 147 4.61 2.97 -11.45
CA GLU A 147 3.94 4.24 -11.10
C GLU A 147 4.92 5.23 -10.49
N TYR A 148 5.84 4.74 -9.64
CA TYR A 148 6.91 5.56 -9.10
C TYR A 148 7.76 6.21 -10.20
N PHE A 149 8.20 5.45 -11.20
CA PHE A 149 9.02 5.99 -12.28
C PHE A 149 8.27 7.02 -13.13
N ARG A 150 6.98 6.81 -13.40
CA ARG A 150 6.15 7.84 -14.08
C ARG A 150 6.06 9.12 -13.25
N PHE A 151 5.95 8.98 -11.93
CA PHE A 151 5.93 10.12 -11.03
C PHE A 151 7.26 10.90 -11.04
N VAL A 152 8.39 10.20 -10.98
CA VAL A 152 9.74 10.81 -11.07
C VAL A 152 9.93 11.51 -12.42
N GLU A 153 9.58 10.85 -13.52
CA GLU A 153 9.66 11.43 -14.87
C GLU A 153 8.83 12.70 -15.01
N LYS A 154 7.60 12.70 -14.46
CA LYS A 154 6.77 13.90 -14.42
C LYS A 154 7.46 15.02 -13.63
N THR A 155 8.08 14.71 -12.50
CA THR A 155 8.81 15.70 -11.68
C THR A 155 10.01 16.28 -12.43
N ILE A 156 10.82 15.45 -13.08
CA ILE A 156 11.96 15.88 -13.93
C ILE A 156 11.49 16.88 -14.99
N ARG A 157 10.42 16.55 -15.72
CA ARG A 157 9.88 17.43 -16.76
C ARG A 157 9.40 18.77 -16.21
N LEU A 158 8.75 18.75 -15.06
CA LEU A 158 8.22 19.94 -14.43
C LEU A 158 9.33 20.86 -13.91
N ALA A 159 10.31 20.30 -13.20
CA ALA A 159 11.49 21.02 -12.73
C ALA A 159 12.31 21.60 -13.89
N GLY A 160 12.58 20.81 -14.93
CA GLY A 160 13.29 21.28 -16.12
C GLY A 160 12.57 22.43 -16.83
N ASN A 161 11.23 22.39 -16.92
CA ASN A 161 10.44 23.48 -17.50
C ASN A 161 10.49 24.77 -16.66
N GLN A 162 10.83 24.67 -15.37
CA GLN A 162 11.00 25.81 -14.47
C GLN A 162 12.47 26.26 -14.36
N GLY A 163 13.37 25.68 -15.17
CA GLY A 163 14.79 26.05 -15.18
C GLY A 163 15.60 25.48 -14.04
N ILE A 164 15.05 24.52 -13.28
CA ILE A 164 15.78 23.78 -12.25
C ILE A 164 16.68 22.74 -12.93
N ASP A 165 17.92 22.61 -12.44
CA ASP A 165 18.84 21.59 -12.96
C ASP A 165 18.39 20.19 -12.52
N VAL A 166 18.00 19.38 -13.51
CA VAL A 166 17.52 18.01 -13.31
C VAL A 166 18.51 16.97 -13.83
N SER A 167 19.74 17.37 -14.16
CA SER A 167 20.73 16.49 -14.80
C SER A 167 21.04 15.28 -13.93
N ASN A 168 21.32 15.50 -12.64
CA ASN A 168 21.63 14.43 -11.68
C ASN A 168 20.41 13.53 -11.40
N LEU A 169 19.23 14.14 -11.19
CA LEU A 169 17.98 13.39 -11.01
C LEU A 169 17.65 12.50 -12.20
N THR A 170 17.91 12.99 -13.43
CA THR A 170 17.69 12.24 -14.67
C THR A 170 18.67 11.08 -14.82
N ALA A 171 19.93 11.27 -14.46
CA ALA A 171 20.92 10.20 -14.45
C ALA A 171 20.52 9.08 -13.47
N LEU A 172 20.24 9.43 -12.21
CA LEU A 172 19.81 8.48 -11.18
C LEU A 172 18.50 7.77 -11.56
N TYR A 173 17.56 8.46 -12.20
CA TYR A 173 16.32 7.86 -12.71
C TYR A 173 16.61 6.76 -13.72
N ASN A 174 17.46 7.04 -14.72
CA ASN A 174 17.80 6.07 -15.76
C ASN A 174 18.57 4.88 -15.17
N GLU A 175 19.56 5.13 -14.32
CA GLU A 175 20.34 4.07 -13.66
C GLU A 175 19.47 3.17 -12.79
N THR A 176 18.56 3.75 -12.01
CA THR A 176 17.64 3.00 -11.14
C THR A 176 16.69 2.16 -11.99
N ARG A 177 16.09 2.75 -13.03
CA ARG A 177 15.19 2.04 -13.95
C ARG A 177 15.90 0.86 -14.62
N ASP A 178 17.13 1.06 -15.07
CA ASP A 178 17.90 0.03 -15.74
C ASP A 178 18.31 -1.09 -14.75
N ALA A 179 18.65 -0.75 -13.50
CA ALA A 179 18.91 -1.75 -12.45
C ALA A 179 17.68 -2.64 -12.16
N TYR A 180 16.49 -2.04 -12.03
CA TYR A 180 15.25 -2.81 -11.86
C TYR A 180 14.90 -3.68 -13.09
N LYS A 181 15.32 -3.26 -14.29
CA LYS A 181 15.16 -4.07 -15.50
C LYS A 181 16.07 -5.31 -15.47
N VAL A 182 17.30 -5.19 -14.97
CA VAL A 182 18.21 -6.34 -14.80
C VAL A 182 17.59 -7.38 -13.85
N VAL A 183 17.02 -6.94 -12.72
CA VAL A 183 16.32 -7.83 -11.78
C VAL A 183 15.20 -8.61 -12.47
N LEU A 184 14.39 -7.94 -13.29
CA LEU A 184 13.33 -8.61 -14.07
C LEU A 184 13.88 -9.65 -15.03
N ASP A 185 15.01 -9.36 -15.67
CA ASP A 185 15.60 -10.27 -16.65
C ASP A 185 16.23 -11.50 -15.96
N ASP A 186 16.83 -11.33 -14.77
CA ASP A 186 17.31 -12.47 -13.96
C ASP A 186 16.16 -13.33 -13.43
N LEU A 187 15.05 -12.71 -12.98
CA LEU A 187 13.84 -13.43 -12.58
C LEU A 187 13.20 -14.23 -13.74
N LYS A 188 13.31 -13.73 -14.98
CA LYS A 188 12.86 -14.45 -16.18
C LYS A 188 13.81 -15.60 -16.56
N ALA A 189 15.11 -15.38 -16.39
CA ALA A 189 16.14 -16.40 -16.62
C ALA A 189 16.12 -17.52 -15.55
N GLY A 190 15.44 -17.30 -14.42
CA GLY A 190 15.35 -18.25 -13.32
C GLY A 190 16.59 -18.22 -12.41
N ASP A 191 17.42 -17.18 -12.51
CA ASP A 191 18.60 -16.99 -11.67
C ASP A 191 18.23 -16.18 -10.42
N TYR A 192 17.68 -16.87 -9.42
CA TYR A 192 17.06 -16.24 -8.26
C TYR A 192 18.07 -15.60 -7.30
N GLU A 193 19.24 -16.21 -7.09
CA GLU A 193 20.26 -15.64 -6.21
C GLU A 193 20.82 -14.36 -6.82
N LYS A 194 21.02 -14.35 -8.14
CA LYS A 194 21.43 -13.15 -8.84
C LYS A 194 20.35 -12.08 -8.84
N ALA A 195 19.09 -12.43 -9.11
CA ALA A 195 17.97 -11.50 -9.03
C ALA A 195 17.85 -10.85 -7.63
N LYS A 196 18.10 -11.61 -6.57
CA LYS A 196 18.09 -11.08 -5.19
C LYS A 196 19.24 -10.11 -4.94
N ALA A 197 20.45 -10.44 -5.39
CA ALA A 197 21.60 -9.55 -5.28
C ALA A 197 21.38 -8.25 -6.06
N ASP A 198 20.94 -8.36 -7.32
CA ASP A 198 20.67 -7.21 -8.18
C ASP A 198 19.49 -6.37 -7.66
N TYR A 199 18.54 -6.99 -6.95
CA TYR A 199 17.44 -6.28 -6.30
C TYR A 199 17.90 -5.38 -5.16
N GLU A 200 18.88 -5.82 -4.35
CA GLU A 200 19.46 -4.96 -3.31
C GLU A 200 20.23 -3.77 -3.92
N VAL A 201 20.97 -3.99 -5.01
CA VAL A 201 21.61 -2.89 -5.77
C VAL A 201 20.57 -1.92 -6.33
N ALA A 202 19.46 -2.41 -6.85
CA ALA A 202 18.37 -1.57 -7.35
C ALA A 202 17.73 -0.72 -6.23
N LYS A 203 17.60 -1.27 -5.01
CA LYS A 203 17.12 -0.55 -3.83
C LYS A 203 18.07 0.55 -3.38
N GLU A 204 19.38 0.30 -3.40
CA GLU A 204 20.38 1.33 -3.08
C GLU A 204 20.31 2.50 -4.07
N LYS A 205 20.21 2.19 -5.37
CA LYS A 205 20.01 3.23 -6.41
C LYS A 205 18.71 3.99 -6.23
N LYS A 206 17.63 3.31 -5.86
CA LYS A 206 16.36 3.97 -5.53
C LYS A 206 16.49 4.93 -4.35
N ALA A 207 17.24 4.58 -3.31
CA ALA A 207 17.46 5.47 -2.17
C ALA A 207 18.20 6.75 -2.58
N LEU A 208 19.20 6.63 -3.46
CA LEU A 208 19.90 7.79 -4.03
C LEU A 208 18.95 8.64 -4.89
N LEU A 209 18.11 7.99 -5.71
CA LEU A 209 17.10 8.66 -6.51
C LEU A 209 16.08 9.41 -5.64
N ASP A 210 15.61 8.79 -4.55
CA ASP A 210 14.66 9.40 -3.61
C ASP A 210 15.24 10.65 -2.94
N GLU A 211 16.52 10.61 -2.55
CA GLU A 211 17.19 11.76 -1.94
C GLU A 211 17.36 12.91 -2.92
N GLU A 212 17.75 12.63 -4.17
CA GLU A 212 17.86 13.68 -5.19
C GLU A 212 16.49 14.24 -5.59
N LEU A 213 15.49 13.36 -5.69
CA LEU A 213 14.11 13.75 -5.93
C LEU A 213 13.60 14.67 -4.83
N ARG A 214 13.98 14.45 -3.57
CA ARG A 214 13.63 15.31 -2.44
C ARG A 214 14.18 16.72 -2.62
N LYS A 215 15.45 16.86 -3.03
CA LYS A 215 16.09 18.17 -3.27
C LYS A 215 15.42 18.92 -4.41
N VAL A 216 15.23 18.28 -5.56
CA VAL A 216 14.56 18.90 -6.72
C VAL A 216 13.14 19.33 -6.37
N ARG A 217 12.43 18.56 -5.53
CA ARG A 217 11.09 18.92 -5.05
C ARG A 217 11.10 20.09 -4.07
N GLU A 218 12.14 20.23 -3.26
CA GLU A 218 12.35 21.38 -2.41
C GLU A 218 12.62 22.64 -3.25
N GLU A 219 13.53 22.56 -4.23
CA GLU A 219 13.79 23.65 -5.17
C GLU A 219 12.54 24.06 -5.96
N LEU A 220 11.76 23.08 -6.43
CA LEU A 220 10.46 23.32 -7.05
C LEU A 220 9.52 24.07 -6.09
N ALA A 221 9.49 23.71 -4.81
CA ALA A 221 8.62 24.39 -3.85
C ALA A 221 9.03 25.87 -3.70
N TYR A 222 10.32 26.16 -3.55
CA TYR A 222 10.82 27.53 -3.45
C TYR A 222 10.64 28.34 -4.74
N ALA A 223 10.86 27.73 -5.91
CA ALA A 223 10.59 28.36 -7.21
C ALA A 223 9.10 28.74 -7.40
N ASN A 224 8.19 28.10 -6.65
CA ASN A 224 6.76 28.40 -6.64
C ASN A 224 6.27 28.93 -5.28
N ALA A 225 7.17 29.50 -4.47
CA ALA A 225 6.84 29.93 -3.10
C ALA A 225 5.68 30.92 -3.05
N GLU A 226 5.64 31.88 -3.99
CA GLU A 226 4.55 32.87 -4.07
C GLU A 226 3.17 32.22 -4.19
N GLU A 227 3.04 31.21 -5.06
CA GLU A 227 1.75 30.54 -5.27
C GLU A 227 1.36 29.70 -4.06
N ILE A 228 2.32 28.98 -3.47
CA ILE A 228 2.09 28.15 -2.29
C ILE A 228 1.67 29.01 -1.10
N VAL A 229 2.37 30.11 -0.86
CA VAL A 229 2.07 31.03 0.24
C VAL A 229 0.71 31.69 0.04
N LYS A 230 0.37 32.12 -1.18
CA LYS A 230 -0.97 32.67 -1.47
C LYS A 230 -2.09 31.67 -1.22
N ASP A 231 -1.93 30.41 -1.66
CA ASP A 231 -2.91 29.35 -1.42
C ASP A 231 -3.05 29.05 0.08
N PHE A 232 -1.93 29.03 0.82
CA PHE A 232 -1.93 28.92 2.28
C PHE A 232 -2.70 30.06 2.93
N LEU A 233 -2.47 31.32 2.54
CA LEU A 233 -3.15 32.47 3.13
C LEU A 233 -4.67 32.42 2.89
N ILE A 234 -5.09 32.13 1.66
CA ILE A 234 -6.53 32.02 1.32
C ILE A 234 -7.20 30.90 2.13
N LYS A 235 -6.58 29.73 2.22
CA LYS A 235 -7.13 28.59 2.96
C LYS A 235 -7.07 28.79 4.47
N GLY A 236 -6.02 29.44 4.95
CA GLY A 236 -5.83 29.79 6.35
C GLY A 236 -6.92 30.73 6.83
N GLU A 237 -7.18 31.81 6.10
CA GLU A 237 -8.24 32.78 6.42
C GLU A 237 -9.61 32.09 6.53
N LYS A 238 -10.00 31.33 5.50
CA LYS A 238 -11.26 30.58 5.51
C LYS A 238 -11.31 29.55 6.66
N GLY A 239 -10.19 28.89 6.96
CA GLY A 239 -10.08 27.94 8.06
C GLY A 239 -10.31 28.61 9.42
N MET A 240 -9.70 29.78 9.63
CA MET A 240 -9.86 30.57 10.85
C MET A 240 -11.31 31.05 11.01
N GLU A 241 -11.96 31.52 9.95
CA GLU A 241 -13.39 31.89 9.98
C GLU A 241 -14.29 30.71 10.41
N ILE A 242 -14.03 29.51 9.88
CA ILE A 242 -14.79 28.30 10.24
C ILE A 242 -14.56 27.94 11.71
N ALA A 243 -13.32 27.95 12.17
CA ALA A 243 -12.97 27.64 13.55
C ALA A 243 -13.63 28.65 14.50
N GLN A 244 -13.50 29.95 14.23
CA GLN A 244 -14.09 31.02 15.04
C GLN A 244 -15.61 30.86 15.18
N LYS A 245 -16.31 30.64 14.06
CA LYS A 245 -17.76 30.41 14.08
C LYS A 245 -18.15 29.16 14.87
N ALA A 246 -17.35 28.10 14.79
CA ALA A 246 -17.61 26.87 15.52
C ALA A 246 -17.38 27.03 17.03
N ILE A 247 -16.39 27.84 17.42
CA ILE A 247 -16.13 28.22 18.81
C ILE A 247 -17.32 29.03 19.34
N GLU A 248 -17.74 30.09 18.65
CA GLU A 248 -18.90 30.92 19.05
C GLU A 248 -20.17 30.10 19.27
N VAL A 249 -20.48 29.21 18.32
CA VAL A 249 -21.63 28.30 18.45
C VAL A 249 -21.41 27.30 19.58
N GLY A 250 -20.19 26.83 19.77
CA GLY A 250 -19.81 25.91 20.85
C GLY A 250 -20.07 26.51 22.23
N GLU A 251 -19.58 27.73 22.46
CA GLU A 251 -19.76 28.47 23.70
C GLU A 251 -21.22 28.76 24.00
N GLN A 252 -22.00 29.20 23.00
CA GLN A 252 -23.44 29.45 23.14
C GLN A 252 -24.22 28.21 23.58
N ASN A 253 -23.76 27.02 23.17
CA ASN A 253 -24.36 25.73 23.51
C ASN A 253 -23.71 25.06 24.74
N GLY A 254 -22.77 25.72 25.41
CA GLY A 254 -22.06 25.19 26.59
C GLY A 254 -21.12 24.02 26.28
N TYR A 255 -20.65 23.88 25.04
CA TYR A 255 -19.64 22.89 24.67
C TYR A 255 -18.24 23.34 25.05
N ASN A 256 -17.36 22.39 25.38
CA ASN A 256 -15.95 22.66 25.57
C ASN A 256 -15.29 22.93 24.21
N VAL A 257 -14.76 24.14 24.04
CA VAL A 257 -14.11 24.63 22.81
C VAL A 257 -12.61 24.91 23.00
N THR A 258 -12.06 24.65 24.20
CA THR A 258 -10.70 25.03 24.58
C THR A 258 -9.65 24.53 23.58
N GLU A 259 -9.71 23.25 23.19
CA GLU A 259 -8.74 22.67 22.26
C GLU A 259 -8.80 23.31 20.86
N LEU A 260 -10.00 23.67 20.38
CA LEU A 260 -10.14 24.33 19.09
C LEU A 260 -9.64 25.78 19.15
N GLN A 261 -9.86 26.47 20.27
CA GLN A 261 -9.34 27.81 20.52
C GLN A 261 -7.81 27.82 20.56
N GLU A 262 -7.18 26.92 21.33
CA GLU A 262 -5.71 26.82 21.43
C GLU A 262 -5.07 26.59 20.05
N ARG A 263 -5.65 25.69 19.24
CA ARG A 263 -5.17 25.44 17.87
C ARG A 263 -5.38 26.63 16.94
N LEU A 264 -6.50 27.35 17.08
CA LEU A 264 -6.77 28.57 16.31
C LEU A 264 -5.77 29.67 16.66
N ASP A 265 -5.47 29.87 17.94
CA ASP A 265 -4.53 30.88 18.41
C ASP A 265 -3.12 30.60 17.88
N ALA A 266 -2.64 29.35 18.06
CA ALA A 266 -1.33 28.93 17.56
C ALA A 266 -1.22 29.06 16.03
N PHE A 267 -2.26 28.68 15.28
CA PHE A 267 -2.28 28.86 13.84
C PHE A 267 -2.31 30.35 13.44
N SER A 268 -3.05 31.18 14.16
CA SER A 268 -3.19 32.61 13.87
C SER A 268 -1.87 33.36 14.01
N GLU A 269 -1.02 32.96 14.96
CA GLU A 269 0.34 33.48 15.11
C GLU A 269 1.21 33.16 13.88
N VAL A 270 1.23 31.88 13.46
CA VAL A 270 1.96 31.44 12.27
C VAL A 270 1.43 32.14 11.02
N TYR A 271 0.11 32.18 10.86
CA TYR A 271 -0.57 32.85 9.75
C TYR A 271 -0.17 34.32 9.64
N SER A 272 -0.18 35.03 10.77
CA SER A 272 0.16 36.46 10.80
C SER A 272 1.61 36.72 10.42
N HIS A 273 2.53 35.85 10.86
CA HIS A 273 3.95 35.93 10.47
C HIS A 273 4.14 35.67 8.96
N VAL A 274 3.53 34.60 8.43
CA VAL A 274 3.57 34.28 7.00
C VAL A 274 2.96 35.42 6.17
N LYS A 275 1.84 35.99 6.62
CA LYS A 275 1.18 37.11 5.94
C LYS A 275 2.06 38.36 5.91
N ALA A 276 2.70 38.72 7.02
CA ALA A 276 3.59 39.88 7.06
C ALA A 276 4.75 39.74 6.05
N LEU A 277 5.39 38.56 5.98
CA LEU A 277 6.44 38.27 5.02
C LEU A 277 5.93 38.30 3.57
N ALA A 278 4.74 37.75 3.33
CA ALA A 278 4.07 37.79 2.03
C ALA A 278 3.74 39.21 1.57
N ASP A 279 3.26 40.07 2.48
CA ASP A 279 2.94 41.48 2.20
C ASP A 279 4.21 42.29 1.84
N GLU A 280 5.38 41.89 2.37
CA GLU A 280 6.69 42.42 1.99
C GLU A 280 7.27 41.79 0.70
N GLY A 281 6.59 40.82 0.09
CA GLY A 281 7.05 40.08 -1.09
C GLY A 281 8.14 39.04 -0.81
N LYS A 282 8.40 38.71 0.46
CA LYS A 282 9.40 37.72 0.90
C LYS A 282 8.81 36.31 0.88
N TRP A 283 8.47 35.82 -0.31
CA TRP A 283 7.76 34.55 -0.49
C TRP A 283 8.54 33.33 0.00
N GLU A 284 9.85 33.29 -0.23
CA GLU A 284 10.69 32.16 0.20
C GLU A 284 10.80 32.10 1.73
N ASP A 285 11.04 33.23 2.40
CA ASP A 285 11.06 33.32 3.86
C ASP A 285 9.70 32.92 4.46
N ALA A 286 8.60 33.36 3.84
CA ALA A 286 7.25 32.98 4.23
C ALA A 286 7.04 31.45 4.11
N LEU A 287 7.55 30.83 3.03
CA LEU A 287 7.51 29.39 2.85
C LEU A 287 8.39 28.65 3.88
N THR A 288 9.53 29.20 4.26
CA THR A 288 10.37 28.65 5.34
C THR A 288 9.63 28.66 6.67
N VAL A 289 8.97 29.77 7.03
CA VAL A 289 8.14 29.84 8.24
C VAL A 289 7.03 28.77 8.21
N MET A 290 6.37 28.57 7.07
CA MET A 290 5.38 27.49 6.92
C MET A 290 5.98 26.10 7.12
N LYS A 291 7.20 25.87 6.61
CA LYS A 291 7.91 24.58 6.75
C LYS A 291 8.27 24.31 8.21
N ASP A 292 8.77 25.31 8.91
CA ASP A 292 9.20 25.20 10.31
C ASP A 292 8.01 25.02 11.27
N ASN A 293 6.83 25.52 10.89
CA ASN A 293 5.60 25.41 11.68
C ASN A 293 4.61 24.39 11.10
N ARG A 294 5.10 23.39 10.35
CA ARG A 294 4.28 22.40 9.65
C ARG A 294 3.32 21.65 10.58
N GLU A 295 3.78 21.27 11.77
CA GLU A 295 2.96 20.52 12.74
C GLU A 295 1.73 21.32 13.16
N THR A 296 1.92 22.57 13.61
CA THR A 296 0.85 23.49 13.97
C THR A 296 -0.16 23.69 12.83
N ILE A 297 0.32 23.87 11.59
CA ILE A 297 -0.53 24.02 10.41
C ILE A 297 -1.38 22.76 10.17
N VAL A 298 -0.78 21.57 10.27
CA VAL A 298 -1.48 20.29 10.08
C VAL A 298 -2.52 20.06 11.17
N GLU A 299 -2.17 20.31 12.44
CA GLU A 299 -3.07 20.13 13.57
C GLU A 299 -4.31 21.04 13.50
N PHE A 300 -4.11 22.28 13.07
CA PHE A 300 -5.20 23.23 12.85
C PHE A 300 -6.13 22.77 11.72
N HIS A 301 -5.59 22.43 10.54
CA HIS A 301 -6.41 21.99 9.43
C HIS A 301 -7.17 20.69 9.74
N ASN A 302 -6.58 19.77 10.50
CA ASN A 302 -7.26 18.57 10.98
C ASN A 302 -8.43 18.92 11.92
N ALA A 303 -8.28 19.91 12.79
CA ALA A 303 -9.36 20.38 13.66
C ALA A 303 -10.49 21.03 12.87
N VAL A 304 -10.17 21.88 11.89
CA VAL A 304 -11.17 22.49 10.99
C VAL A 304 -11.90 21.41 10.18
N GLU A 305 -11.20 20.41 9.65
CA GLU A 305 -11.82 19.31 8.91
C GLU A 305 -12.76 18.49 9.81
N PHE A 306 -12.37 18.25 11.06
CA PHE A 306 -13.23 17.60 12.05
C PHE A 306 -14.52 18.40 12.29
N VAL A 307 -14.43 19.70 12.48
CA VAL A 307 -15.58 20.62 12.65
C VAL A 307 -16.50 20.54 11.44
N LEU A 308 -15.94 20.71 10.23
CA LEU A 308 -16.70 20.63 8.99
C LEU A 308 -17.39 19.28 8.82
N ARG A 309 -16.71 18.18 9.16
CA ARG A 309 -17.31 16.85 9.15
C ARG A 309 -18.52 16.77 10.09
N LYS A 310 -18.43 17.33 11.29
CA LYS A 310 -19.56 17.35 12.25
C LYS A 310 -20.73 18.21 11.77
N VAL A 311 -20.46 19.35 11.14
CA VAL A 311 -21.51 20.16 10.50
C VAL A 311 -22.20 19.37 9.39
N ARG A 312 -21.44 18.71 8.51
CA ARG A 312 -21.98 17.87 7.43
C ARG A 312 -22.75 16.65 7.95
N GLU A 313 -22.28 16.02 9.02
CA GLU A 313 -23.02 14.92 9.67
C GLU A 313 -24.40 15.38 10.17
N ARG A 314 -24.49 16.57 10.78
CA ARG A 314 -25.76 17.15 11.24
C ARG A 314 -26.66 17.55 10.07
N GLU A 315 -26.10 18.18 9.03
CA GLU A 315 -26.84 18.52 7.80
C GLU A 315 -27.41 17.26 7.16
N LEU A 316 -26.61 16.19 7.09
CA LEU A 316 -27.05 14.91 6.58
C LEU A 316 -28.14 14.29 7.45
N ASP A 317 -28.03 14.34 8.77
CA ASP A 317 -29.08 13.85 9.68
C ASP A 317 -30.41 14.56 9.47
N GLU A 318 -30.39 15.88 9.24
CA GLU A 318 -31.59 16.65 8.93
C GLU A 318 -32.16 16.26 7.55
N LYS A 319 -31.30 16.17 6.53
CA LYS A 319 -31.69 15.81 5.17
C LYS A 319 -32.24 14.38 5.08
N LEU A 320 -31.71 13.44 5.87
CA LEU A 320 -32.17 12.05 5.88
C LEU A 320 -33.52 11.84 6.58
N LYS A 321 -34.11 12.87 7.23
CA LYS A 321 -35.52 12.81 7.68
C LYS A 321 -36.48 12.58 6.51
N ASP A 322 -36.18 13.15 5.35
CA ASP A 322 -36.86 12.83 4.09
C ASP A 322 -35.85 12.35 3.04
N VAL A 323 -35.57 11.04 3.11
CA VAL A 323 -34.65 10.35 2.19
C VAL A 323 -35.03 10.57 0.72
N ARG A 324 -36.31 10.68 0.37
CA ARG A 324 -36.73 10.85 -1.04
C ARG A 324 -36.39 12.26 -1.52
N ALA A 325 -36.63 13.27 -0.71
CA ALA A 325 -36.24 14.65 -1.01
C ALA A 325 -34.72 14.77 -1.13
N PHE A 326 -33.97 14.21 -0.16
CA PHE A 326 -32.51 14.19 -0.18
C PHE A 326 -31.94 13.58 -1.47
N LEU A 327 -32.40 12.39 -1.87
CA LEU A 327 -31.90 11.73 -3.08
C LEU A 327 -32.23 12.51 -4.36
N ARG A 328 -33.35 13.23 -4.39
CA ARG A 328 -33.70 14.11 -5.51
C ARG A 328 -32.76 15.31 -5.57
N GLU A 329 -32.58 16.01 -4.46
CA GLU A 329 -31.66 17.15 -4.34
C GLU A 329 -30.24 16.77 -4.78
N MET A 330 -29.73 15.63 -4.32
CA MET A 330 -28.38 15.16 -4.65
C MET A 330 -28.22 14.85 -6.14
N ASN A 331 -29.20 14.19 -6.76
CA ASN A 331 -29.17 13.92 -8.19
C ASN A 331 -29.23 15.21 -9.02
N ASP A 332 -30.09 16.16 -8.62
CA ASP A 332 -30.20 17.46 -9.28
C ASP A 332 -28.89 18.24 -9.18
N ARG A 333 -28.24 18.22 -8.01
CA ARG A 333 -26.93 18.85 -7.78
C ARG A 333 -25.85 18.22 -8.65
N ILE A 334 -25.74 16.89 -8.69
CA ILE A 334 -24.77 16.20 -9.54
C ILE A 334 -24.94 16.60 -11.01
N GLN A 335 -26.18 16.72 -11.50
CA GLN A 335 -26.44 17.12 -12.88
C GLN A 335 -26.05 18.58 -13.15
N LYS A 336 -26.37 19.50 -12.22
CA LYS A 336 -25.99 20.91 -12.31
C LYS A 336 -24.48 21.10 -12.30
N ASP A 337 -23.80 20.46 -11.36
CA ASP A 337 -22.34 20.54 -11.21
C ASP A 337 -21.64 19.95 -12.44
N ALA A 338 -22.14 18.83 -12.98
CA ALA A 338 -21.63 18.25 -14.22
C ALA A 338 -21.77 19.19 -15.43
N LYS A 339 -22.80 20.04 -15.45
CA LYS A 339 -22.99 21.04 -16.49
C LYS A 339 -22.02 22.22 -16.30
N ALA A 340 -21.92 22.74 -15.07
CA ALA A 340 -21.01 23.83 -14.74
C ALA A 340 -19.54 23.47 -15.02
N LEU A 341 -19.10 22.26 -14.65
CA LEU A 341 -17.75 21.78 -14.96
C LEU A 341 -17.51 21.68 -16.47
N ARG A 342 -18.50 21.23 -17.26
CA ARG A 342 -18.39 21.20 -18.74
C ARG A 342 -18.23 22.61 -19.31
N GLU A 343 -18.97 23.58 -18.79
CA GLU A 343 -18.86 24.99 -19.20
C GLU A 343 -17.48 25.56 -18.84
N LEU A 344 -16.97 25.31 -17.63
CA LEU A 344 -15.62 25.71 -17.22
C LEU A 344 -14.53 25.08 -18.09
N LYS A 345 -14.66 23.79 -18.40
CA LYS A 345 -13.74 23.08 -19.30
C LYS A 345 -13.72 23.69 -20.69
N SER A 346 -14.88 24.07 -21.23
CA SER A 346 -14.97 24.76 -22.53
C SER A 346 -14.30 26.14 -22.53
N ARG A 347 -14.20 26.78 -21.36
CA ARG A 347 -13.45 28.03 -21.13
C ARG A 347 -11.96 27.81 -20.88
N GLY A 348 -11.47 26.58 -20.97
CA GLY A 348 -10.07 26.22 -20.80
C GLY A 348 -9.61 26.06 -19.34
N VAL A 349 -10.54 25.94 -18.39
CA VAL A 349 -10.23 25.62 -16.99
C VAL A 349 -9.97 24.11 -16.87
N ASP A 350 -8.90 23.70 -16.18
CA ASP A 350 -8.65 22.29 -15.89
C ASP A 350 -9.61 21.79 -14.81
N THR A 351 -10.66 21.08 -15.24
CA THR A 351 -11.70 20.53 -14.38
C THR A 351 -11.43 19.10 -13.93
N THR A 352 -10.29 18.50 -14.29
CA THR A 352 -10.04 17.05 -14.14
C THR A 352 -10.27 16.56 -12.71
N ARG A 353 -9.76 17.29 -11.72
CA ARG A 353 -9.93 16.93 -10.30
C ARG A 353 -11.39 17.01 -9.84
N ALA A 354 -12.09 18.08 -10.18
CA ALA A 354 -13.49 18.27 -9.80
C ALA A 354 -14.39 17.24 -10.51
N GLU A 355 -14.09 16.86 -11.76
CA GLU A 355 -14.79 15.79 -12.47
C GLU A 355 -14.60 14.42 -11.77
N VAL A 356 -13.40 14.12 -11.27
CA VAL A 356 -13.16 12.90 -10.47
C VAL A 356 -13.95 12.93 -9.17
N GLN A 357 -13.93 14.05 -8.45
CA GLN A 357 -14.70 14.20 -7.20
C GLN A 357 -16.21 14.04 -7.44
N LEU A 358 -16.74 14.62 -8.52
CA LEU A 358 -18.15 14.48 -8.90
C LEU A 358 -18.52 13.03 -9.24
N LYS A 359 -17.62 12.30 -9.91
CA LYS A 359 -17.80 10.85 -10.18
C LYS A 359 -17.84 10.04 -8.88
N VAL A 360 -16.92 10.31 -7.97
CA VAL A 360 -16.91 9.66 -6.64
C VAL A 360 -18.22 9.97 -5.91
N ALA A 361 -18.66 11.23 -5.88
CA ALA A 361 -19.92 11.60 -5.25
C ALA A 361 -21.11 10.81 -5.80
N ALA A 362 -21.22 10.68 -7.13
CA ALA A 362 -22.28 9.92 -7.78
C ALA A 362 -22.21 8.41 -7.46
N GLN A 363 -20.99 7.84 -7.40
CA GLN A 363 -20.78 6.44 -7.05
C GLN A 363 -21.16 6.16 -5.59
N GLU A 364 -20.69 7.00 -4.67
CA GLU A 364 -21.00 6.91 -3.24
C GLU A 364 -22.50 7.06 -2.97
N LEU A 365 -23.16 8.00 -3.67
CA LEU A 365 -24.63 8.14 -3.62
C LEU A 365 -25.34 6.86 -4.08
N ARG A 366 -24.88 6.23 -5.17
CA ARG A 366 -25.44 4.97 -5.67
C ARG A 366 -25.25 3.83 -4.67
N ILE A 367 -24.05 3.69 -4.10
CA ILE A 367 -23.76 2.66 -3.08
C ILE A 367 -24.66 2.88 -1.85
N GLY A 368 -24.79 4.12 -1.39
CA GLY A 368 -25.69 4.46 -0.28
C GLY A 368 -27.15 4.07 -0.56
N VAL A 369 -27.66 4.29 -1.77
CA VAL A 369 -29.01 3.85 -2.17
C VAL A 369 -29.15 2.33 -2.13
N GLU A 370 -28.18 1.58 -2.64
CA GLU A 370 -28.22 0.10 -2.59
C GLU A 370 -28.17 -0.41 -1.14
N LEU A 371 -27.38 0.23 -0.27
CA LEU A 371 -27.33 -0.10 1.16
C LEU A 371 -28.64 0.21 1.88
N LEU A 372 -29.34 1.30 1.53
CA LEU A 372 -30.68 1.57 2.03
C LEU A 372 -31.67 0.47 1.61
N LYS A 373 -31.63 0.02 0.35
CA LYS A 373 -32.45 -1.11 -0.13
C LYS A 373 -32.15 -2.39 0.63
N ALA A 374 -30.87 -2.62 0.94
CA ALA A 374 -30.39 -3.75 1.75
C ALA A 374 -30.65 -3.58 3.26
N LYS A 375 -31.41 -2.56 3.70
CA LYS A 375 -31.72 -2.25 5.10
C LYS A 375 -30.49 -2.03 5.97
N LYS A 376 -29.42 -1.43 5.42
CA LYS A 376 -28.19 -1.03 6.13
C LYS A 376 -28.06 0.49 6.25
N PRO A 377 -28.93 1.17 7.02
CA PRO A 377 -29.02 2.64 7.03
C PRO A 377 -27.77 3.34 7.59
N LEU A 378 -27.08 2.74 8.57
CA LEU A 378 -25.85 3.31 9.12
C LEU A 378 -24.70 3.31 8.10
N GLN A 379 -24.58 2.23 7.32
CA GLN A 379 -23.58 2.14 6.25
C GLN A 379 -23.94 3.10 5.13
N ALA A 380 -25.22 3.16 4.73
CA ALA A 380 -25.69 4.12 3.74
C ALA A 380 -25.40 5.58 4.13
N LYS A 381 -25.61 5.94 5.41
CA LYS A 381 -25.29 7.27 5.95
C LYS A 381 -23.81 7.61 5.77
N ALA A 382 -22.89 6.67 5.99
CA ALA A 382 -21.46 6.91 5.78
C ALA A 382 -21.15 7.25 4.31
N HIS A 383 -21.70 6.50 3.36
CA HIS A 383 -21.55 6.78 1.92
C HIS A 383 -22.19 8.11 1.51
N PHE A 384 -23.35 8.47 2.06
CA PHE A 384 -23.97 9.77 1.80
C PHE A 384 -23.15 10.94 2.35
N ALA A 385 -22.49 10.78 3.50
CA ALA A 385 -21.59 11.78 4.04
C ALA A 385 -20.38 12.03 3.11
N ILE A 386 -19.81 10.96 2.55
CA ILE A 386 -18.72 11.06 1.56
C ILE A 386 -19.24 11.76 0.29
N ALA A 387 -20.43 11.39 -0.20
CA ALA A 387 -21.01 12.01 -1.39
C ALA A 387 -21.23 13.52 -1.20
N LEU A 388 -21.77 13.94 -0.05
CA LEU A 388 -21.96 15.36 0.28
C LEU A 388 -20.63 16.11 0.35
N ASP A 389 -19.62 15.54 1.00
CA ASP A 389 -18.29 16.13 1.10
C ASP A 389 -17.66 16.36 -0.29
N MET A 390 -17.77 15.36 -1.18
CA MET A 390 -17.26 15.47 -2.54
C MET A 390 -18.01 16.53 -3.36
N LEU A 391 -19.35 16.62 -3.23
CA LEU A 391 -20.12 17.67 -3.90
C LEU A 391 -19.77 19.07 -3.37
N HIS A 392 -19.50 19.23 -2.08
CA HIS A 392 -19.05 20.52 -1.53
C HIS A 392 -17.72 20.95 -2.14
N LYS A 393 -16.77 20.02 -2.29
CA LYS A 393 -15.48 20.30 -2.94
C LYS A 393 -15.64 20.69 -4.42
N VAL A 394 -16.59 20.08 -5.13
CA VAL A 394 -16.91 20.43 -6.52
C VAL A 394 -17.53 21.82 -6.62
N ASP A 395 -18.46 22.14 -5.73
CA ASP A 395 -19.12 23.45 -5.67
C ASP A 395 -18.12 24.58 -5.36
N GLU A 396 -17.25 24.39 -4.36
CA GLU A 396 -16.16 25.33 -4.07
C GLU A 396 -15.24 25.56 -5.27
N PHE A 397 -14.92 24.49 -6.02
CA PHE A 397 -14.14 24.62 -7.24
C PHE A 397 -14.88 25.43 -8.32
N ILE A 398 -16.17 25.16 -8.53
CA ILE A 398 -16.99 25.88 -9.51
C ILE A 398 -17.06 27.36 -9.13
N LEU A 399 -17.35 27.69 -7.87
CA LEU A 399 -17.44 29.08 -7.39
C LEU A 399 -16.12 29.83 -7.56
N ALA A 400 -14.98 29.18 -7.30
CA ALA A 400 -13.66 29.79 -7.44
C ALA A 400 -13.27 30.10 -8.90
N HIS A 401 -13.94 29.50 -9.89
CA HIS A 401 -13.61 29.62 -11.31
C HIS A 401 -14.75 30.15 -12.18
N SER A 402 -15.90 30.51 -11.59
CA SER A 402 -17.10 30.95 -12.30
C SER A 402 -16.98 32.32 -12.91
#